data_AF-C6VTA0-F1
#
_entry.id   AF-C6VTA0-F1
#
_cell.length_a   1.000
_cell.length_b   1.000
_cell.length_c   1.000
_cell.angle_alpha   90.00
_cell.angle_beta   90.00
_cell.angle_gamma   90.00
#
_symmetry.space_group_name_H-M   'P 1'
#
loop_
_entity.id
_entity.type
_entity.pdbx_description
1 polymer ?
#
loop_
_entity_poly.entity_id
_entity_poly.type
_entity_poly.pdbx_seq_one_letter_code
_entity_poly.pdbx_strand_id
1 'polypeptide(L)'
;MMVMESENEKQAVITLNDESFKHYLIERYGTSENFNWKKLKSASQELISPETWIQLYNRAKEDLAQKGGSLMGYELVNNILLSHDGINSHWPMNWMWVIRFERN
;
A
#
# COMPACT_ATOMS: atom_id res chain seq x y z
N MET A 1 22.22 26.67 -27.64
CA MET A 1 21.08 26.31 -26.77
C MET A 1 21.21 24.83 -26.51
N MET A 2 21.71 24.43 -25.33
CA MET A 2 21.79 23.02 -24.95
C MET A 2 20.48 22.62 -24.29
N VAL A 3 19.87 21.54 -24.76
CA VAL A 3 18.70 20.90 -24.15
C VAL A 3 19.21 20.30 -22.83
N MET A 4 18.77 20.84 -21.70
CA MET A 4 18.96 20.16 -20.41
C MET A 4 18.03 18.95 -20.43
N GLU A 5 18.60 17.76 -20.60
CA GLU A 5 17.94 16.52 -20.22
C GLU A 5 17.56 16.69 -18.74
N SER A 6 16.27 16.83 -18.46
CA SER A 6 15.78 16.80 -17.09
C SER A 6 16.18 15.45 -16.53
N GLU A 7 17.19 15.44 -15.66
CA GLU A 7 17.52 14.29 -14.83
C GLU A 7 16.19 13.79 -14.25
N ASN A 8 15.83 12.56 -14.56
CA ASN A 8 14.62 11.92 -14.07
C ASN A 8 14.76 11.81 -12.55
N GLU A 9 14.34 12.84 -11.82
CA GLU A 9 14.57 12.97 -10.39
C GLU A 9 14.00 11.73 -9.70
N LYS A 10 14.89 10.98 -9.03
CA LYS A 10 14.58 9.65 -8.52
C LYS A 10 13.43 9.72 -7.51
N GLN A 11 12.24 9.35 -7.95
CA GLN A 11 11.07 9.19 -7.10
C GLN A 11 11.36 8.08 -6.07
N ALA A 12 11.07 8.33 -4.78
CA ALA A 12 11.22 7.30 -3.77
C ALA A 12 10.12 6.25 -3.96
N VAL A 13 10.53 5.00 -4.22
CA VAL A 13 9.63 3.87 -4.42
C VAL A 13 9.95 2.80 -3.38
N ILE A 14 8.91 2.35 -2.67
CA ILE A 14 8.98 1.22 -1.74
C ILE A 14 8.13 0.09 -2.32
N THR A 15 8.70 -1.11 -2.40
CA THR A 15 8.00 -2.33 -2.83
C THR A 15 7.90 -3.31 -1.66
N LEU A 16 6.71 -3.89 -1.48
CA LEU A 16 6.40 -4.80 -0.38
C LEU A 16 5.64 -6.01 -0.92
N ASN A 17 5.97 -7.21 -0.44
CA ASN A 17 5.09 -8.37 -0.65
C ASN A 17 3.86 -8.27 0.27
N ASP A 18 2.91 -9.21 0.13
CA ASP A 18 1.68 -9.23 0.93
C ASP A 18 1.95 -9.19 2.44
N GLU A 19 2.84 -10.05 2.95
CA GLU A 19 3.16 -10.15 4.38
C GLU A 19 3.80 -8.87 4.94
N SER A 20 4.74 -8.29 4.21
CA SER A 20 5.41 -7.05 4.62
C SER A 20 4.46 -5.86 4.55
N PHE A 21 3.53 -5.87 3.59
CA PHE A 21 2.52 -4.83 3.47
C PHE A 21 1.48 -4.92 4.61
N LYS A 22 1.04 -6.12 4.98
CA LYS A 22 0.19 -6.34 6.17
C LYS A 22 0.86 -5.84 7.45
N HIS A 23 2.15 -6.14 7.63
CA HIS A 23 2.93 -5.60 8.74
C HIS A 23 2.99 -4.08 8.71
N TYR A 24 3.27 -3.47 7.56
CA TYR A 24 3.26 -2.01 7.39
C TYR A 24 1.91 -1.39 7.81
N LEU A 25 0.79 -1.99 7.36
CA LEU A 25 -0.55 -1.51 7.70
C LEU A 25 -0.82 -1.58 9.21
N ILE A 26 -0.47 -2.70 9.87
CA ILE A 26 -0.60 -2.82 11.34
C ILE A 26 0.27 -1.81 12.07
N GLU A 27 1.53 -1.66 11.68
CA GLU A 27 2.45 -0.76 12.37
C GLU A 27 2.00 0.70 12.26
N ARG A 28 1.49 1.08 11.08
CA ARG A 28 1.07 2.44 10.79
C ARG A 28 -0.31 2.78 11.34
N TYR A 29 -1.25 1.83 11.31
CA TYR A 29 -2.67 2.09 11.54
C TYR A 29 -3.30 1.25 12.67
N GLY A 30 -2.62 0.19 13.14
CA GLY A 30 -3.10 -0.74 14.16
C GLY A 30 -3.18 -0.18 15.58
N THR A 31 -2.88 1.12 15.77
CA THR A 31 -3.10 1.88 17.01
C THR A 31 -3.85 3.18 16.76
N SER A 32 -4.44 3.39 15.58
CA SER A 32 -5.13 4.65 15.28
C SER A 32 -6.28 4.88 16.28
N GLU A 33 -6.64 6.16 16.48
CA GLU A 33 -7.73 6.58 17.37
C GLU A 33 -9.10 5.98 17.01
N ASN A 34 -9.21 5.33 15.85
CA ASN A 34 -10.39 4.61 15.41
C ASN A 34 -10.60 3.36 16.29
N PHE A 35 -11.70 3.36 17.05
CA PHE A 35 -12.02 2.33 18.05
C PHE A 35 -11.95 0.89 17.50
N ASN A 36 -12.21 0.72 16.21
CA ASN A 36 -12.22 -0.57 15.52
C ASN A 36 -10.84 -1.23 15.40
N TRP A 37 -9.73 -0.48 15.41
CA TRP A 37 -8.39 -1.04 15.14
C TRP A 37 -7.44 -1.03 16.33
N LYS A 38 -7.92 -0.55 17.48
CA LYS A 38 -7.14 -0.26 18.70
C LYS A 38 -6.42 -1.47 19.34
N LYS A 39 -6.54 -2.66 18.74
CA LYS A 39 -5.94 -3.92 19.22
C LYS A 39 -5.26 -4.73 18.12
N LEU A 40 -5.15 -4.21 16.89
CA LEU A 40 -4.59 -5.00 15.77
C LEU A 40 -3.08 -5.26 15.94
N LYS A 41 -2.31 -4.37 16.60
CA LYS A 41 -0.90 -4.64 16.91
C LYS A 41 -0.68 -5.86 17.82
N SER A 42 -1.69 -6.23 18.60
CA SER A 42 -1.62 -7.35 19.55
C SER A 42 -2.29 -8.62 19.01
N ALA A 43 -2.98 -8.53 17.88
CA ALA A 43 -3.69 -9.64 17.26
C ALA A 43 -2.75 -10.39 16.30
N SER A 44 -2.91 -11.71 16.22
CA SER A 44 -2.30 -12.48 15.12
C SER A 44 -2.90 -12.03 13.79
N GLN A 45 -2.06 -11.83 12.77
CA GLN A 45 -2.49 -11.38 11.43
C GLN A 45 -3.52 -12.30 10.79
N GLU A 46 -3.44 -13.60 11.10
CA GLU A 46 -4.35 -14.64 10.61
C GLU A 46 -5.78 -14.48 11.15
N LEU A 47 -5.95 -13.79 12.28
CA LEU A 47 -7.25 -13.54 12.91
C LEU A 47 -7.90 -12.24 12.42
N ILE A 48 -7.17 -11.44 11.63
CA ILE A 48 -7.68 -10.17 11.08
C ILE A 48 -8.50 -10.49 9.84
N SER A 49 -9.76 -10.05 9.84
CA SER A 49 -10.67 -10.34 8.73
C SER A 49 -10.21 -9.66 7.42
N PRO A 50 -10.49 -10.26 6.25
CA PRO A 50 -10.20 -9.65 4.95
C PRO A 50 -10.76 -8.23 4.81
N GLU A 51 -11.95 -7.98 5.34
CA GLU A 51 -12.61 -6.66 5.31
C GLU A 51 -11.81 -5.63 6.11
N THR A 52 -11.24 -6.05 7.24
CA THR A 52 -10.38 -5.17 8.06
C THR A 52 -9.13 -4.77 7.29
N TRP A 53 -8.52 -5.71 6.55
CA TRP A 53 -7.37 -5.40 5.70
C TRP A 53 -7.71 -4.41 4.59
N ILE A 54 -8.86 -4.57 3.93
CA ILE A 54 -9.35 -3.65 2.91
C ILE A 54 -9.54 -2.24 3.50
N GLN A 55 -10.12 -2.14 4.70
CA GLN A 55 -10.29 -0.85 5.37
C GLN A 55 -8.95 -0.17 5.69
N LEU A 56 -7.97 -0.94 6.19
CA LEU A 56 -6.61 -0.42 6.45
C LEU A 56 -5.92 0.04 5.16
N TYR A 57 -6.06 -0.74 4.08
CA TYR A 57 -5.55 -0.39 2.76
C TYR A 57 -6.15 0.92 2.24
N ASN A 58 -7.48 1.08 2.30
CA ASN A 58 -8.15 2.30 1.85
C ASN A 58 -7.67 3.51 2.65
N ARG A 59 -7.53 3.36 3.97
CA ARG A 59 -6.96 4.43 4.82
C ARG A 59 -5.53 4.77 4.43
N ALA A 60 -4.69 3.78 4.16
CA ALA A 60 -3.32 3.99 3.72
C ALA A 60 -3.25 4.71 2.37
N LYS A 61 -4.11 4.33 1.42
CA LYS A 61 -4.23 4.96 0.10
C LYS A 61 -4.62 6.44 0.22
N GLU A 62 -5.63 6.75 1.03
CA GLU A 62 -6.06 8.13 1.30
C GLU A 62 -4.95 8.97 1.95
N ASP A 63 -4.32 8.45 2.99
CA ASP A 63 -3.23 9.12 3.70
C ASP A 63 -2.02 9.40 2.78
N LEU A 64 -1.69 8.48 1.89
CA LEU A 64 -0.62 8.65 0.92
C LEU A 64 -0.99 9.70 -0.13
N ALA A 65 -2.21 9.64 -0.68
CA ALA A 65 -2.69 10.62 -1.65
C ALA A 65 -2.65 12.05 -1.09
N GLN A 66 -3.04 12.25 0.18
CA GLN A 66 -2.96 13.55 0.85
C GLN A 66 -1.53 14.09 0.99
N LYS A 67 -0.52 13.21 0.93
CA LYS A 67 0.90 13.57 1.03
C LYS A 67 1.61 13.62 -0.32
N GLY A 68 0.87 13.60 -1.43
CA GLY A 68 1.45 13.52 -2.78
C GLY A 68 2.04 12.14 -3.09
N GLY A 69 1.57 11.10 -2.43
CA GLY A 69 1.99 9.72 -2.70
C GLY A 69 0.91 8.91 -3.41
N SER A 70 1.29 7.74 -3.92
CA SER A 70 0.37 6.75 -4.46
C SER A 70 0.68 5.36 -3.93
N LEU A 71 -0.35 4.52 -3.90
CA LEU A 71 -0.28 3.11 -3.51
C LEU A 71 -0.97 2.28 -4.59
N MET A 72 -0.25 1.30 -5.14
CA MET A 72 -0.73 0.44 -6.22
C MET A 72 -0.38 -1.02 -5.95
N GLY A 73 -1.31 -1.92 -6.24
CA GLY A 73 -1.10 -3.35 -6.22
C GLY A 73 -0.63 -3.85 -7.59
N TYR A 74 0.23 -4.86 -7.60
CA TYR A 74 0.71 -5.50 -8.82
C TYR A 74 0.61 -7.00 -8.70
N GLU A 75 0.20 -7.65 -9.78
CA GLU A 75 0.01 -9.09 -9.84
C GLU A 75 0.71 -9.65 -11.08
N LEU A 76 1.44 -10.75 -10.92
CA LEU A 76 2.06 -11.43 -12.05
C LEU A 76 1.15 -12.60 -12.50
N VAL A 77 0.52 -12.46 -13.65
CA VAL A 77 -0.36 -13.49 -14.24
C VAL A 77 0.16 -13.86 -15.63
N ASN A 78 0.48 -15.14 -15.85
CA ASN A 78 1.01 -15.62 -17.14
C ASN A 78 2.19 -14.80 -17.67
N ASN A 79 3.13 -14.42 -16.78
CA ASN A 79 4.28 -13.54 -17.07
C ASN A 79 3.92 -12.10 -17.49
N ILE A 80 2.68 -11.68 -17.28
CA ILE A 80 2.22 -10.31 -17.49
C ILE A 80 2.04 -9.65 -16.14
N LEU A 81 2.67 -8.48 -15.96
CA LEU A 81 2.51 -7.68 -14.75
C LEU A 81 1.27 -6.79 -14.89
N LEU A 82 0.22 -7.12 -14.13
CA LEU A 82 -1.01 -6.35 -14.05
C LEU A 82 -0.93 -5.36 -12.89
N SER A 83 -1.41 -4.13 -13.10
CA SER A 83 -1.51 -3.10 -12.07
C SER A 83 -2.95 -2.93 -11.62
N HIS A 84 -3.15 -2.79 -10.32
CA HIS A 84 -4.44 -2.67 -9.68
C HIS A 84 -4.46 -1.43 -8.78
N ASP A 85 -5.36 -0.49 -9.08
CA ASP A 85 -5.49 0.73 -8.28
C ASP A 85 -6.27 0.51 -6.99
N GLY A 86 -7.12 -0.52 -6.90
CA GLY A 86 -8.05 -0.74 -5.79
C GLY A 86 -8.34 -2.21 -5.52
N ILE A 87 -8.95 -2.51 -4.36
CA ILE A 87 -9.42 -3.85 -3.99
C ILE A 87 -10.94 -3.87 -4.06
N ASN A 88 -11.51 -4.72 -4.92
CA ASN A 88 -12.95 -4.70 -5.22
C ASN A 88 -13.80 -5.60 -4.31
N SER A 89 -13.27 -6.70 -3.78
CA SER A 89 -14.10 -7.66 -3.02
C SER A 89 -13.34 -8.49 -1.97
N HIS A 90 -12.15 -8.99 -2.30
CA HIS A 90 -11.37 -9.85 -1.41
C HIS A 90 -9.92 -9.38 -1.35
N TRP A 91 -9.28 -9.61 -0.21
CA TRP A 91 -7.87 -9.29 -0.03
C TRP A 91 -6.98 -10.14 -0.97
N PRO A 92 -6.14 -9.52 -1.82
CA PRO A 92 -5.33 -10.26 -2.77
C PRO A 92 -3.99 -10.69 -2.15
N MET A 93 -3.86 -11.99 -1.85
CA MET A 93 -2.65 -12.54 -1.20
C MET A 93 -1.42 -12.62 -2.12
N ASN A 94 -1.61 -12.58 -3.44
CA ASN A 94 -0.55 -12.74 -4.44
C ASN A 94 -0.07 -11.40 -5.03
N TRP A 95 -0.46 -10.27 -4.43
CA TRP A 95 -0.05 -8.96 -4.91
C TRP A 95 1.26 -8.49 -4.29
N MET A 96 2.01 -7.72 -5.08
CA MET A 96 3.08 -6.86 -4.62
C MET A 96 2.56 -5.43 -4.52
N TRP A 97 2.85 -4.76 -3.42
CA TRP A 97 2.40 -3.42 -3.13
C TRP A 97 3.52 -2.43 -3.39
N VAL A 98 3.22 -1.36 -4.14
CA VAL A 98 4.17 -0.32 -4.49
C VAL A 98 3.66 1.00 -3.96
N ILE A 99 4.45 1.62 -3.09
CA ILE A 99 4.23 2.97 -2.58
C ILE A 99 5.20 3.90 -3.29
N ARG A 100 4.68 4.97 -3.88
CA ARG A 100 5.48 6.02 -4.53
C ARG A 100 5.24 7.34 -3.83
N PHE A 101 6.30 8.11 -3.61
CA PHE A 101 6.19 9.46 -3.05
C PHE A 101 6.60 10.46 -4.13
N GLU A 102 5.68 11.31 -4.57
CA GLU A 102 6.02 12.45 -5.43
C GLU A 102 6.72 13.50 -4.56
N ARG A 103 7.78 14.10 -5.08
CA ARG A 103 8.34 15.31 -4.46
C ARG A 103 7.49 16.48 -4.92
N ASN A 104 6.84 17.14 -3.96
CA ASN A 104 6.36 18.51 -4.13
C ASN A 104 7.52 19.49 -4.22
#